data_AF-A0A3N0AUZ2-F1
#
_entry.id   AF-A0A3N0AUZ2-F1
#
_cell.length_a   1.000
_cell.length_b   1.000
_cell.length_c   1.000
_cell.angle_alpha   90.00
_cell.angle_beta   90.00
_cell.angle_gamma   90.00
#
_symmetry.space_group_name_H-M   'P 1'
#
loop_
_entity.id
_entity.type
_entity.pdbx_description
1 polymer ?
#
loop_
_entity_poly.entity_id
_entity_poly.type
_entity_poly.pdbx_seq_one_letter_code
_entity_poly.pdbx_strand_id
1 'polypeptide(L)'
;MDDKKNVYITLHKNFVHEGIEYEDRKTGETKTFNSVTLPKGTVVNGQDVSYSQFSPLFVNPSRFKGENYRDIPLLAEKEVWLKKSVLEPDGSPTLDEDGKQVREVIKVMPAALKEGIDKGRAAYLASLDDKAKEAREASANQTREARQAEPVSR
;
A
#
# COMPACT_ATOMS: atom_id res chain seq x y z
N MET A 1 3.39 -7.30 -31.58
CA MET A 1 3.92 -7.04 -30.23
C MET A 1 2.99 -7.78 -29.30
N ASP A 2 3.44 -8.86 -28.68
CA ASP A 2 2.61 -9.61 -27.74
C ASP A 2 2.27 -8.70 -26.55
N ASP A 3 1.06 -8.15 -26.56
CA ASP A 3 0.50 -7.46 -25.41
C ASP A 3 0.65 -8.37 -24.19
N LYS A 4 1.43 -7.91 -23.21
CA LYS A 4 1.64 -8.65 -21.97
C LYS A 4 0.28 -8.83 -21.31
N LYS A 5 -0.27 -10.05 -21.39
CA LYS A 5 -1.56 -10.42 -20.81
C LYS A 5 -1.70 -9.98 -19.35
N ASN A 6 -0.58 -9.96 -18.63
CA ASN A 6 -0.55 -9.64 -17.21
C ASN A 6 0.37 -8.45 -16.90
N VAL A 7 -0.12 -7.57 -16.03
CA VAL A 7 0.69 -6.60 -15.29
C VAL A 7 0.95 -7.18 -13.90
N TYR A 8 2.21 -7.22 -13.50
CA TYR A 8 2.62 -7.68 -12.18
C TYR A 8 2.82 -6.49 -11.25
N ILE A 9 2.13 -6.50 -10.11
CA ILE A 9 2.43 -5.64 -8.98
C ILE A 9 3.15 -6.45 -7.92
N THR A 10 4.12 -5.84 -7.25
CA THR A 10 4.89 -6.49 -6.19
C THR A 10 4.72 -5.71 -4.89
N LEU A 11 4.23 -6.38 -3.85
CA LEU A 11 3.96 -5.77 -2.54
C LEU A 11 4.64 -6.57 -1.44
N HIS A 12 4.94 -5.92 -0.32
CA HIS A 12 5.41 -6.61 0.87
C HIS A 12 4.28 -7.45 1.47
N LYS A 13 4.59 -8.62 2.02
CA LYS A 13 3.61 -9.59 2.54
C LYS A 13 2.64 -8.99 3.57
N ASN A 14 3.06 -7.97 4.32
CA ASN A 14 2.17 -7.29 5.28
C ASN A 14 0.96 -6.58 4.64
N PHE A 15 1.03 -6.29 3.33
CA PHE A 15 -0.07 -5.71 2.57
C PHE A 15 -0.94 -6.78 1.89
N VAL A 16 -0.61 -8.06 2.06
CA VAL A 16 -1.21 -9.17 1.33
C VAL A 16 -1.64 -10.25 2.31
N HIS A 17 -2.93 -10.55 2.31
CA HIS A 17 -3.52 -11.63 3.10
C HIS A 17 -3.94 -12.74 2.14
N GLU A 18 -3.35 -13.91 2.29
CA GLU A 18 -3.53 -15.07 1.40
C GLU A 18 -4.45 -16.09 2.07
N GLY A 19 -5.25 -16.80 1.26
CA GLY A 19 -5.98 -17.98 1.74
C GLY A 19 -7.05 -17.70 2.81
N ILE A 20 -7.69 -16.52 2.79
CA ILE A 20 -8.76 -16.18 3.73
C ILE A 20 -9.96 -17.08 3.45
N GLU A 21 -10.33 -17.92 4.42
CA GLU A 21 -11.45 -18.85 4.31
C GLU A 21 -12.80 -18.12 4.40
N TYR A 22 -13.76 -18.57 3.60
CA TYR A 22 -15.16 -18.16 3.68
C TYR A 22 -16.08 -19.31 3.27
N GLU A 23 -17.28 -19.33 3.84
CA GLU A 23 -18.32 -20.25 3.42
C GLU A 23 -19.06 -19.66 2.20
N ASP A 24 -19.01 -20.37 1.09
CA ASP A 24 -19.72 -19.99 -0.12
C ASP A 24 -21.23 -20.21 0.09
N ARG A 25 -21.97 -19.12 0.31
CA ARG A 25 -23.42 -19.17 0.58
C ARG A 25 -24.27 -19.91 -0.44
N LYS A 26 -23.79 -20.10 -1.68
CA LYS A 26 -24.55 -20.82 -2.71
C LYS A 26 -24.33 -22.33 -2.66
N THR A 27 -23.13 -22.75 -2.25
CA THR A 27 -22.68 -24.14 -2.34
C THR A 27 -22.46 -24.80 -0.98
N GLY A 28 -22.32 -24.00 0.09
CA GLY A 28 -21.96 -24.46 1.44
C GLY A 28 -20.49 -24.87 1.59
N GLU A 29 -19.69 -24.74 0.54
CA GLU A 29 -18.28 -25.13 0.54
C GLU A 29 -17.39 -24.06 1.18
N THR A 30 -16.41 -24.48 1.97
CA THR A 30 -15.30 -23.61 2.39
C THR A 30 -14.41 -23.31 1.19
N LYS A 31 -14.36 -22.04 0.80
CA LYS A 31 -13.47 -21.54 -0.25
C LYS A 31 -12.51 -20.53 0.33
N THR A 32 -11.48 -20.20 -0.43
CA THR A 32 -10.50 -19.18 -0.03
C THR A 32 -10.46 -18.03 -1.02
N PHE A 33 -10.11 -16.85 -0.51
CA PHE A 33 -9.79 -15.70 -1.35
C PHE A 33 -8.56 -14.96 -0.80
N ASN A 34 -7.96 -14.14 -1.64
CA ASN A 34 -6.84 -13.28 -1.24
C ASN A 34 -7.33 -11.84 -1.11
N SER A 35 -6.67 -11.07 -0.25
CA SER A 35 -6.95 -9.64 -0.05
C SER A 35 -5.65 -8.85 -0.06
N VAL A 36 -5.65 -7.74 -0.77
CA VAL A 36 -4.54 -6.80 -0.84
C VAL A 36 -5.01 -5.43 -0.37
N THR A 37 -4.26 -4.82 0.55
CA THR A 37 -4.48 -3.45 1.00
C THR A 37 -3.40 -2.55 0.41
N LEU A 38 -3.80 -1.48 -0.29
CA LEU A 38 -2.84 -0.57 -0.92
C LEU A 38 -2.04 0.22 0.12
N PRO A 39 -0.71 0.36 -0.04
CA PRO A 39 0.12 1.16 0.85
C PRO A 39 -0.30 2.63 0.89
N LYS A 40 0.04 3.31 1.99
CA LYS A 40 -0.10 4.76 2.12
C LYS A 40 0.69 5.48 1.03
N GLY A 41 0.12 6.53 0.45
CA GLY A 41 0.73 7.34 -0.60
C GLY A 41 0.55 6.77 -2.00
N THR A 42 -0.32 5.76 -2.18
CA THR A 42 -0.65 5.23 -3.51
C THR A 42 -1.64 6.17 -4.19
N VAL A 43 -1.20 6.85 -5.24
CA VAL A 43 -2.00 7.78 -6.04
C VAL A 43 -2.07 7.29 -7.48
N VAL A 44 -3.27 7.20 -8.04
CA VAL A 44 -3.51 6.76 -9.42
C VAL A 44 -4.30 7.84 -10.14
N ASN A 45 -3.82 8.33 -11.28
CA ASN A 45 -4.46 9.39 -12.08
C ASN A 45 -4.84 10.64 -11.25
N GLY A 46 -4.04 10.98 -10.23
CA GLY A 46 -4.29 12.11 -9.33
C GLY A 46 -5.26 11.81 -8.17
N GLN A 47 -5.88 10.63 -8.12
CA GLN A 47 -6.76 10.21 -7.04
C GLN A 47 -6.00 9.40 -5.99
N ASP A 48 -6.12 9.76 -4.71
CA ASP A 48 -5.59 8.96 -3.60
C ASP A 48 -6.38 7.67 -3.43
N VAL A 49 -5.72 6.55 -3.65
CA VAL A 49 -6.28 5.20 -3.49
C VAL A 49 -5.62 4.45 -2.34
N SER A 50 -4.84 5.13 -1.50
CA SER A 50 -4.23 4.58 -0.29
C SER A 50 -5.27 3.85 0.58
N TYR A 51 -4.85 2.75 1.21
CA TYR A 51 -5.68 1.92 2.09
C TYR A 51 -6.88 1.24 1.43
N SER A 52 -7.11 1.45 0.14
CA SER A 52 -8.13 0.71 -0.59
C SER A 52 -7.75 -0.76 -0.72
N GLN A 53 -8.76 -1.63 -0.78
CA GLN A 53 -8.58 -3.07 -0.84
C GLN A 53 -9.07 -3.65 -2.15
N PHE A 54 -8.42 -4.69 -2.65
CA PHE A 54 -8.96 -5.51 -3.73
C PHE A 54 -8.59 -6.98 -3.53
N SER A 55 -9.31 -7.86 -4.21
CA SER A 55 -9.15 -9.30 -4.06
C SER A 55 -8.56 -9.92 -5.33
N PRO A 56 -7.24 -10.16 -5.39
CA PRO A 56 -6.64 -10.84 -6.53
C PRO A 56 -6.93 -12.34 -6.52
N LEU A 57 -7.02 -12.92 -7.72
CA LEU A 57 -7.15 -14.38 -7.86
C LEU A 57 -5.87 -15.11 -7.48
N PHE A 58 -4.70 -14.54 -7.81
CA PHE A 58 -3.41 -15.17 -7.59
C PHE A 58 -2.49 -14.26 -6.79
N VAL A 59 -1.76 -14.87 -5.86
CA VAL A 59 -0.66 -14.28 -5.11
C VAL A 59 0.49 -15.28 -5.17
N ASN A 60 1.66 -14.84 -5.64
CA ASN A 60 2.83 -15.70 -5.78
C ASN A 60 3.98 -15.17 -4.92
N PRO A 61 4.89 -16.03 -4.44
CA PRO A 61 6.18 -15.58 -3.91
C PRO A 61 6.89 -14.68 -4.94
N SER A 62 7.49 -13.57 -4.48
CA SER A 62 8.15 -12.67 -5.41
C SER A 62 9.39 -13.31 -6.02
N ARG A 63 9.52 -13.21 -7.34
CA ARG A 63 10.65 -13.78 -8.08
C ARG A 63 11.95 -12.99 -7.87
N PHE A 64 11.86 -11.71 -7.52
CA PHE A 64 13.01 -10.80 -7.55
C PHE A 64 13.25 -10.03 -6.25
N LYS A 65 12.24 -9.89 -5.38
CA LYS A 65 12.34 -9.05 -4.16
C LYS A 65 12.57 -9.85 -2.87
N GLY A 66 12.65 -11.17 -2.95
CA GLY A 66 12.88 -12.06 -1.81
C GLY A 66 11.58 -12.48 -1.11
N GLU A 67 11.74 -13.29 -0.06
CA GLU A 67 10.65 -14.05 0.59
C GLU A 67 9.54 -13.19 1.22
N ASN A 68 9.87 -11.95 1.58
CA ASN A 68 8.93 -11.01 2.20
C ASN A 68 8.04 -10.28 1.20
N TYR A 69 8.15 -10.57 -0.09
CA TYR A 69 7.37 -9.93 -1.13
C TYR A 69 6.50 -10.92 -1.89
N ARG A 70 5.41 -10.40 -2.44
CA ARG A 70 4.44 -11.14 -3.24
C ARG A 70 4.25 -10.47 -4.59
N ASP A 71 4.28 -11.28 -5.64
CA ASP A 71 3.97 -10.87 -7.02
C ASP A 71 2.52 -11.25 -7.32
N ILE A 72 1.72 -10.24 -7.68
CA ILE A 72 0.29 -10.38 -7.95
C ILE A 72 0.08 -10.10 -9.45
N PRO A 73 -0.21 -11.13 -10.26
CA PRO A 73 -0.54 -10.95 -11.67
C PRO A 73 -1.97 -10.43 -11.82
N LEU A 74 -2.12 -9.32 -12.53
CA LEU A 74 -3.40 -8.71 -12.87
C LEU A 74 -3.57 -8.69 -14.39
N LEU A 75 -4.77 -8.97 -14.89
CA LEU A 75 -5.06 -8.97 -16.32
C LEU A 75 -4.96 -7.55 -16.87
N ALA A 76 -4.03 -7.30 -17.79
CA ALA A 76 -3.65 -5.95 -18.23
C ALA A 76 -4.83 -5.11 -18.75
N GLU A 77 -5.78 -5.77 -19.42
CA GLU A 77 -6.95 -5.14 -20.05
C GLU A 77 -8.19 -5.12 -19.15
N LYS A 78 -8.11 -5.62 -17.91
CA LYS A 78 -9.24 -5.60 -16.98
C LYS A 78 -9.01 -4.65 -15.82
N GLU A 79 -10.03 -3.86 -15.55
CA GLU A 79 -10.05 -2.97 -14.40
C GLU A 79 -9.90 -3.75 -13.09
N VAL A 80 -9.13 -3.19 -12.18
CA VAL A 80 -9.06 -3.60 -10.78
C VAL A 80 -10.06 -2.74 -10.02
N TRP A 81 -10.96 -3.40 -9.29
CA TRP A 81 -11.96 -2.72 -8.48
C TRP A 81 -11.45 -2.61 -7.06
N LEU A 82 -11.08 -1.39 -6.68
CA LEU A 82 -10.60 -1.04 -5.35
C LEU A 82 -11.80 -0.65 -4.49
N LYS A 83 -11.86 -1.19 -3.28
CA LYS A 83 -12.87 -0.86 -2.27
C LYS A 83 -12.22 0.01 -1.21
N LYS A 84 -12.69 1.24 -1.04
CA LYS A 84 -12.21 2.16 0.00
C LYS A 84 -13.33 2.42 1.00
N SER A 85 -13.04 2.33 2.28
CA SER A 85 -14.01 2.69 3.31
C SER A 85 -14.27 4.20 3.26
N VAL A 86 -15.54 4.58 3.25
CA VAL A 86 -15.94 5.98 3.41
C VAL A 86 -15.85 6.31 4.90
N LEU A 87 -15.19 7.42 5.20
CA LEU A 87 -14.98 7.89 6.57
C LEU A 87 -15.73 9.20 6.76
N GLU A 88 -16.33 9.34 7.93
CA GLU A 88 -16.91 10.57 8.46
C GLU A 88 -15.80 11.59 8.81
N PRO A 89 -16.15 12.88 9.01
CA PRO A 89 -15.17 13.91 9.36
C PRO A 89 -14.39 13.65 10.65
N ASP A 90 -14.95 12.87 11.58
CA ASP A 90 -14.32 12.45 12.83
C ASP A 90 -13.34 11.26 12.66
N GLY A 91 -13.25 10.70 11.44
CA GLY A 91 -12.43 9.54 11.10
C GLY A 91 -13.12 8.20 11.31
N SER A 92 -14.37 8.17 11.75
CA SER A 92 -15.16 6.95 11.93
C SER A 92 -15.67 6.41 10.59
N PRO A 93 -15.83 5.09 10.42
CA PRO A 93 -16.52 4.52 9.26
C PRO A 93 -17.94 5.06 9.08
N THR A 94 -18.25 5.57 7.88
CA THR A 94 -19.65 5.83 7.50
C THR A 94 -20.41 4.51 7.45
N LEU A 95 -21.60 4.47 8.06
CA LEU A 95 -22.48 3.30 8.06
C LEU A 95 -23.71 3.55 7.17
N ASP A 96 -24.18 2.51 6.48
CA ASP A 96 -25.44 2.53 5.75
C ASP A 96 -26.66 2.30 6.67
N GLU A 97 -27.86 2.32 6.10
CA GLU A 97 -29.13 2.13 6.83
C GLU A 97 -29.22 0.76 7.53
N ASP A 98 -28.44 -0.23 7.08
CA ASP A 98 -28.34 -1.57 7.68
C ASP A 98 -27.22 -1.66 8.75
N GLY A 99 -26.54 -0.54 9.04
CA GLY A 99 -25.41 -0.49 9.99
C GLY A 99 -24.11 -1.08 9.43
N LYS A 100 -24.00 -1.31 8.13
CA LYS A 100 -22.78 -1.80 7.48
C LYS A 100 -21.93 -0.64 6.99
N GLN A 101 -20.61 -0.83 6.99
CA GLN A 101 -19.68 0.17 6.51
C GLN A 101 -19.88 0.46 5.01
N VAL A 102 -20.09 1.74 4.70
CA VAL A 102 -20.16 2.25 3.33
C VAL A 102 -18.77 2.15 2.70
N ARG A 103 -18.72 1.59 1.50
CA ARG A 103 -17.50 1.45 0.71
C ARG A 103 -17.69 2.06 -0.66
N GLU A 104 -16.77 2.92 -1.04
CA GLU A 104 -16.62 3.42 -2.39
C GLU A 104 -15.91 2.37 -3.26
N VAL A 105 -16.31 2.26 -4.53
CA VAL A 105 -15.63 1.43 -5.53
C VAL A 105 -14.91 2.33 -6.53
N ILE A 106 -13.59 2.23 -6.57
CA ILE A 106 -12.71 2.97 -7.48
C ILE A 106 -12.14 1.98 -8.50
N LYS A 107 -12.36 2.24 -9.79
CA LYS A 107 -11.89 1.38 -10.87
C LYS A 107 -10.61 1.93 -11.46
N VAL A 108 -9.58 1.09 -11.54
CA VAL A 108 -8.26 1.49 -12.06
C VAL A 108 -7.70 0.44 -13.00
N MET A 109 -6.94 0.88 -14.00
CA MET A 109 -6.19 -0.04 -14.86
C MET A 109 -4.95 -0.57 -14.11
N PRO A 110 -4.59 -1.85 -14.26
CA PRO A 110 -3.44 -2.43 -13.57
C PRO A 110 -2.11 -1.71 -13.84
N ALA A 111 -1.90 -1.22 -15.06
CA ALA A 111 -0.70 -0.46 -15.42
C ALA A 111 -0.58 0.84 -14.60
N ALA A 112 -1.67 1.60 -14.50
CA ALA A 112 -1.73 2.83 -13.73
C ALA A 112 -1.62 2.56 -12.22
N LEU A 113 -2.24 1.47 -11.74
CA LEU A 113 -2.10 1.03 -10.35
C LEU A 113 -0.66 0.67 -10.00
N LYS A 114 0.03 -0.09 -10.88
CA LYS A 114 1.44 -0.44 -10.70
C LYS A 114 2.30 0.82 -10.59
N GLU A 115 2.11 1.77 -11.50
CA GLU A 115 2.83 3.03 -11.49
C GLU A 115 2.60 3.82 -10.18
N GLY A 116 1.34 3.91 -9.73
CA GLY A 116 0.99 4.56 -8.47
C GLY A 116 1.67 3.93 -7.25
N ILE A 117 1.72 2.59 -7.20
CA ILE A 117 2.41 1.84 -6.12
C ILE A 117 3.93 2.08 -6.18
N ASP A 118 4.53 2.00 -7.37
CA ASP A 118 5.97 2.17 -7.55
C ASP A 118 6.41 3.59 -7.17
N LYS A 119 5.65 4.61 -7.58
CA LYS A 119 5.89 6.01 -7.20
C LYS A 119 5.71 6.23 -5.70
N GLY A 120 4.64 5.71 -5.11
CA GLY A 120 4.40 5.81 -3.66
C GLY A 120 5.54 5.17 -2.85
N ARG A 121 6.02 4.00 -3.29
CA ARG A 121 7.17 3.33 -2.67
C ARG A 121 8.44 4.14 -2.81
N ALA A 122 8.72 4.71 -3.99
CA ALA A 122 9.91 5.54 -4.20
C ALA A 122 9.89 6.80 -3.32
N ALA A 123 8.75 7.49 -3.25
CA ALA A 123 8.57 8.66 -2.39
C ALA A 123 8.73 8.32 -0.91
N TYR A 124 8.18 7.19 -0.45
CA TYR A 124 8.36 6.74 0.92
C TYR A 124 9.84 6.48 1.25
N LEU A 125 10.57 5.80 0.38
CA LEU A 125 12.00 5.54 0.59
C LEU A 125 12.82 6.84 0.63
N ALA A 126 12.56 7.77 -0.28
CA ALA A 126 13.20 9.09 -0.26
C ALA A 126 12.94 9.82 1.06
N SER A 127 11.70 9.78 1.58
CA SER A 127 11.37 10.40 2.86
C SER A 127 12.09 9.78 4.07
N LEU A 128 12.49 8.51 3.99
CA LEU A 128 13.27 7.87 5.05
C LEU A 128 14.74 8.32 4.99
N ASP A 129 15.30 8.46 3.80
CA ASP A 129 16.66 8.98 3.62
C ASP A 129 16.78 10.42 4.11
N ASP A 130 15.78 11.25 3.82
CA ASP A 130 15.76 12.65 4.29
C ASP A 130 15.66 12.73 5.81
N LYS A 131 14.74 11.96 6.42
CA LYS A 131 14.64 11.86 7.90
C LYS A 131 15.95 11.38 8.54
N ALA A 132 16.66 10.45 7.89
CA ALA A 132 17.94 9.96 8.38
C ALA A 132 19.03 11.04 8.29
N LYS A 133 19.03 11.87 7.24
CA LYS A 133 19.95 13.02 7.13
C LYS A 133 19.66 14.08 8.18
N GLU A 134 18.40 14.48 8.32
CA GLU A 134 17.97 15.45 9.34
C GLU A 134 18.38 15.00 10.75
N ALA A 135 18.19 13.72 11.08
CA ALA A 135 18.60 13.17 12.37
C ALA A 135 20.13 13.25 12.58
N ARG A 136 20.93 13.02 11.54
CA ARG A 136 22.40 13.15 11.61
C ARG A 136 22.83 14.60 11.77
N GLU A 137 22.21 15.53 11.04
CA GLU A 137 22.49 16.96 11.12
C GLU A 137 22.11 17.54 12.49
N ALA A 138 20.95 17.15 13.04
CA ALA A 138 20.53 17.51 14.38
C ALA A 138 21.53 17.02 15.45
N SER A 139 22.00 15.76 15.33
CA SER A 139 23.02 15.22 16.23
C SER A 139 24.37 15.94 16.12
N ALA A 140 24.79 16.29 14.90
CA ALA A 140 26.01 17.06 14.66
C ALA A 140 25.93 18.48 15.24
N ASN A 141 24.77 19.14 15.11
CA ASN A 141 24.54 20.47 15.67
C ASN A 141 24.51 20.44 17.20
N GLN A 142 23.83 19.48 17.83
CA GLN A 142 23.87 19.30 19.28
C GLN A 142 25.31 19.08 19.80
N THR A 143 26.10 18.28 19.08
CA THR A 143 27.52 18.06 19.42
C THR A 143 28.34 19.35 19.28
N ARG A 144 28.03 20.19 18.29
CA ARG A 144 28.72 21.46 18.03
C ARG A 144 28.31 22.56 19.02
N GLU A 145 27.04 22.61 19.43
CA GLU A 145 26.55 23.51 20.47
C GLU A 145 27.13 23.15 21.84
N ALA A 146 27.22 21.86 22.18
CA ALA A 146 27.86 21.40 23.41
C ALA A 146 29.35 21.80 23.49
N ARG A 147 30.08 21.77 22.37
CA ARG A 147 31.49 22.21 22.29
C ARG A 147 31.67 23.73 22.34
N GLN A 148 30.66 24.51 21.97
CA GLN A 148 30.70 25.98 22.06
C GLN A 148 30.26 26.48 23.43
N ALA A 149 29.51 25.68 24.19
CA ALA A 149 29.03 26.02 25.53
C ALA A 149 30.04 25.74 26.66
N GLU A 150 31.22 25.16 26.38
CA GLU A 150 32.29 25.06 27.38
C GLU A 150 32.88 26.47 27.64
N PRO A 151 32.75 27.03 28.86
CA PRO A 151 33.37 28.30 29.17
C PRO A 151 34.88 28.14 29.23
N VAL A 152 35.60 28.99 28.50
CA VAL A 152 37.04 29.19 28.63
C VAL A 152 37.29 29.71 30.05
N SER A 153 37.51 28.79 30.99
CA SER A 153 37.96 29.11 32.34
C SER A 153 39.40 29.59 32.26
N ARG A 154 39.59 30.88 32.53
CA ARG A 154 40.88 31.58 32.60
C ARG A 154 41.53 31.39 33.96
#